data_AF-A0A957HEQ2-F1
#
_entry.id   AF-A0A957HEQ2-F1
#
_cell.length_a   1.000
_cell.length_b   1.000
_cell.length_c   1.000
_cell.angle_alpha   90.00
_cell.angle_beta   90.00
_cell.angle_gamma   90.00
#
_symmetry.space_group_name_H-M   'P 1'
#
loop_
_entity.id
_entity.type
_entity.pdbx_description
1 polymer ?
#
loop_
_entity_poly.entity_id
_entity_poly.type
_entity_poly.pdbx_seq_one_letter_code
_entity_poly.pdbx_strand_id
1 'polypeptide(L)'
;MFKQIDESPLLIRALARLSNYLSRHKGLPMILGVIMIILATIVELVNVSVGSDLLAVIQILLRNVGILITLIGFLLVEPLGK
;
A
#
# COMPACT_ATOMS: atom_id res chain seq x y z
N MET A 1 -19.65 17.91 -2.69
CA MET A 1 -19.92 16.82 -1.71
C MET A 1 -18.67 16.33 -0.98
N PHE A 2 -17.52 17.02 -1.03
CA PHE A 2 -16.29 16.62 -0.32
C PHE A 2 -16.07 17.29 1.05
N LYS A 3 -16.93 18.23 1.47
CA LYS A 3 -16.76 18.98 2.74
C LYS A 3 -16.87 18.13 4.01
N GLN A 4 -17.54 16.98 3.97
CA GLN A 4 -17.77 16.16 5.16
C GLN A 4 -16.58 15.27 5.55
N ILE A 5 -15.63 15.00 4.64
CA ILE A 5 -14.39 14.27 4.98
C ILE A 5 -13.40 15.22 5.69
N ASP A 6 -13.50 16.52 5.39
CA ASP A 6 -12.62 17.58 5.90
C ASP A 6 -12.90 17.94 7.37
N GLU A 7 -14.05 17.53 7.93
CA GLU A 7 -14.44 17.85 9.30
C GLU A 7 -14.06 16.80 10.34
N SER A 8 -13.39 15.71 9.94
CA SER A 8 -12.88 14.71 10.89
C SER A 8 -11.47 15.09 11.37
N PRO A 9 -11.32 15.76 12.53
CA PRO A 9 -10.00 16.11 13.07
C PRO A 9 -9.16 14.86 13.35
N LEU A 10 -9.78 13.69 13.53
CA LEU A 10 -9.09 12.41 13.71
C LEU A 10 -8.48 11.90 12.40
N LEU A 11 -9.22 11.91 11.29
CA LEU A 11 -8.71 11.47 9.98
C LEU A 11 -7.61 12.39 9.48
N ILE A 12 -7.76 13.71 9.62
CA ILE A 12 -6.74 14.68 9.22
C ILE A 12 -5.47 14.49 10.05
N ARG A 13 -5.58 14.31 11.37
CA ARG A 13 -4.42 14.03 12.24
C ARG A 13 -3.75 12.70 11.90
N ALA A 14 -4.52 11.66 11.59
CA ALA A 14 -3.98 10.37 11.19
C ALA A 14 -3.24 10.46 9.85
N LEU A 15 -3.84 11.09 8.84
CA LEU A 15 -3.24 11.35 7.53
C LEU A 15 -1.98 12.22 7.66
N ALA A 16 -2.01 13.27 8.50
CA ALA A 16 -0.85 14.12 8.73
C ALA A 16 0.31 13.37 9.40
N ARG A 17 0.02 12.46 10.35
CA ARG A 17 1.04 11.58 10.95
C ARG A 17 1.59 10.59 9.94
N LEU A 18 0.72 9.95 9.15
CA LEU A 18 1.12 9.03 8.08
C LEU A 18 2.02 9.75 7.08
N SER A 19 1.60 10.92 6.59
CA SER A 19 2.35 11.74 5.65
C SER A 19 3.72 12.16 6.21
N ASN A 20 3.77 12.62 7.47
CA ASN A 20 5.04 12.97 8.14
C ASN A 20 5.97 11.76 8.37
N TYR A 21 5.41 10.58 8.61
CA TYR A 21 6.21 9.36 8.77
C TYR A 21 6.75 8.88 7.42
N LEU A 22 5.91 8.91 6.39
CA LEU A 22 6.23 8.56 5.00
C LEU A 22 7.27 9.49 4.39
N SER A 23 7.17 10.80 4.65
CA SER A 23 8.11 11.80 4.11
C SER A 23 9.51 11.72 4.72
N ARG A 24 9.63 11.24 5.97
CA ARG A 24 10.92 10.98 6.64
C ARG A 24 11.61 9.71 6.14
N HIS A 25 10.87 8.76 5.59
CA HIS A 25 11.38 7.47 5.12
C HIS A 25 10.99 7.21 3.67
N LYS A 26 11.34 8.13 2.77
CA LYS A 26 10.87 8.14 1.37
C LYS A 26 10.93 6.80 0.64
N GLY A 27 11.94 5.96 0.90
CA GLY A 27 12.08 4.63 0.29
C GLY A 27 11.41 3.46 1.01
N LEU A 28 10.98 3.64 2.27
CA LEU A 28 10.43 2.56 3.09
C LEU A 28 9.07 2.06 2.58
N PRO A 29 8.14 2.91 2.08
CA PRO A 29 6.89 2.46 1.49
C PRO A 29 7.16 1.64 0.23
N MET A 30 8.10 2.06 -0.60
CA MET A 30 8.46 1.33 -1.82
C MET A 30 8.93 -0.09 -1.49
N ILE A 31 9.85 -0.23 -0.53
CA ILE A 31 10.35 -1.53 -0.08
C ILE A 31 9.21 -2.39 0.49
N LEU A 32 8.36 -1.80 1.33
CA LEU A 32 7.26 -2.51 1.99
C LEU A 32 6.21 -3.00 0.97
N GLY A 33 5.93 -2.19 -0.05
CA GLY A 33 5.07 -2.57 -1.16
C GLY A 33 5.64 -3.72 -2.00
N VAL A 34 6.94 -3.67 -2.31
CA VAL A 34 7.63 -4.76 -3.03
C VAL A 34 7.60 -6.06 -2.23
N ILE A 35 7.85 -6.02 -0.92
CA ILE A 35 7.76 -7.20 -0.05
C ILE A 35 6.34 -7.77 -0.07
N MET A 36 5.30 -6.93 0.01
CA MET A 36 3.91 -7.40 -0.09
C MET A 36 3.61 -8.08 -1.42
N ILE A 37 4.12 -7.57 -2.54
CA ILE A 37 3.93 -8.19 -3.86
C ILE A 37 4.62 -9.56 -3.92
N ILE A 38 5.82 -9.69 -3.36
CA ILE A 38 6.53 -10.98 -3.27
C ILE A 38 5.71 -11.98 -2.44
N LEU A 39 5.21 -11.57 -1.28
CA LEU A 39 4.34 -12.42 -0.45
C LEU A 39 3.07 -12.82 -1.19
N ALA A 40 2.44 -11.89 -1.92
CA ALA A 40 1.26 -12.20 -2.72
C ALA A 40 1.56 -13.25 -3.82
N THR A 41 2.75 -13.18 -4.41
CA THR A 41 3.21 -14.17 -5.40
C THR A 41 3.40 -15.55 -4.77
N ILE A 42 3.91 -15.63 -3.54
CA ILE A 42 4.02 -16.89 -2.79
C ILE A 42 2.62 -17.47 -2.52
N VAL A 43 1.68 -16.63 -2.08
CA VAL A 43 0.29 -17.04 -1.83
C VAL A 43 -0.38 -17.54 -3.12
N GLU A 44 -0.13 -16.89 -4.25
CA GLU A 44 -0.60 -17.32 -5.57
C GLU A 44 -0.09 -18.73 -5.90
N LEU A 45 1.21 -18.98 -5.70
CA LEU A 45 1.83 -20.28 -5.97
C LEU A 45 1.19 -21.40 -5.15
N VAL A 46 0.93 -21.13 -3.87
CA VAL A 46 0.22 -22.07 -2.98
C VAL A 46 -1.23 -22.26 -3.45
N ASN A 47 -1.90 -21.17 -3.84
CA ASN A 47 -3.28 -21.23 -4.27
C ASN A 47 -3.47 -22.05 -5.55
N VAL A 48 -2.53 -21.99 -6.50
CA VAL A 48 -2.55 -22.85 -7.71
C VAL A 48 -2.58 -24.34 -7.37
N SER A 49 -1.96 -24.73 -6.25
CA SER A 49 -1.90 -26.13 -5.81
C SER A 49 -3.13 -26.56 -5.00
N VAL A 50 -3.78 -25.63 -4.30
CA VAL A 50 -4.88 -25.91 -3.36
C VAL A 50 -6.26 -25.62 -3.95
N GLY A 51 -6.35 -24.65 -4.88
CA GLY A 51 -7.61 -24.22 -5.49
C GLY A 51 -8.59 -23.58 -4.52
N SER A 52 -8.12 -22.73 -3.59
CA SER A 52 -8.96 -22.15 -2.54
C SER A 52 -9.42 -20.73 -2.89
N ASP A 53 -10.73 -20.52 -2.93
CA ASP A 53 -11.32 -19.20 -3.18
C ASP A 53 -10.89 -18.15 -2.14
N LEU A 54 -10.71 -18.56 -0.87
CA LEU A 54 -10.25 -17.65 0.19
C LEU A 54 -8.80 -17.20 -0.04
N LEU A 55 -7.92 -18.11 -0.45
CA LEU A 55 -6.55 -17.73 -0.79
C LEU A 55 -6.51 -16.83 -2.03
N ALA A 56 -7.39 -17.05 -3.00
CA ALA A 56 -7.50 -16.18 -4.17
C ALA A 56 -7.87 -14.74 -3.76
N VAL A 57 -8.85 -14.57 -2.87
CA VAL A 57 -9.24 -13.23 -2.37
C VAL A 57 -8.09 -12.57 -1.60
N ILE A 58 -7.44 -13.31 -0.69
CA ILE A 58 -6.31 -12.78 0.08
C ILE A 58 -5.17 -12.36 -0.86
N GLN A 59 -4.82 -13.18 -1.84
CA GLN A 59 -3.80 -12.88 -2.84
C GLN A 59 -4.13 -11.59 -3.61
N ILE A 60 -5.36 -11.45 -4.10
CA ILE A 60 -5.79 -10.26 -4.84
C ILE A 60 -5.67 -9.01 -3.97
N LEU A 61 -6.13 -9.06 -2.73
CA LEU A 61 -6.02 -7.93 -1.81
C LEU A 61 -4.56 -7.57 -1.51
N LEU A 62 -3.74 -8.57 -1.17
CA LEU A 62 -2.35 -8.38 -0.80
C LEU A 62 -1.55 -7.77 -1.97
N ARG A 63 -1.80 -8.24 -3.19
CA ARG A 63 -1.15 -7.72 -4.40
C ARG A 63 -1.58 -6.28 -4.70
N ASN A 64 -2.87 -5.99 -4.66
CA ASN A 64 -3.36 -4.62 -4.95
C ASN A 64 -2.89 -3.62 -3.89
N VAL A 65 -2.94 -3.98 -2.60
CA VAL A 65 -2.41 -3.13 -1.53
C VAL A 65 -0.90 -2.93 -1.69
N GLY A 66 -0.14 -4.00 -1.99
CA GLY A 66 1.29 -3.92 -2.25
C GLY A 66 1.63 -2.99 -3.42
N ILE A 67 0.88 -3.06 -4.52
CA ILE A 67 1.03 -2.16 -5.67
C ILE A 67 0.77 -0.72 -5.26
N LEU A 68 -0.33 -0.44 -4.56
CA LEU A 68 -0.66 0.93 -4.11
C LEU A 68 0.45 1.50 -3.23
N ILE A 69 0.93 0.73 -2.26
CA ILE A 69 2.02 1.14 -1.37
C ILE A 69 3.32 1.39 -2.17
N THR A 70 3.62 0.54 -3.16
CA THR A 70 4.79 0.70 -4.03
C THR A 70 4.71 1.99 -4.85
N LEU A 71 3.54 2.28 -5.43
CA LEU A 71 3.30 3.50 -6.20
C LEU A 71 3.40 4.75 -5.32
N ILE A 72 2.84 4.71 -4.11
CA ILE A 72 3.00 5.80 -3.14
C ILE A 72 4.48 5.98 -2.79
N GLY A 73 5.21 4.88 -2.56
CA GLY A 73 6.66 4.94 -2.32
C GLY A 73 7.44 5.55 -3.48
N PHE A 74 7.13 5.15 -4.71
CA PHE A 74 7.77 5.68 -5.91
C PHE A 74 7.55 7.20 -6.02
N LEU A 75 6.32 7.68 -5.82
CA LEU A 75 5.97 9.10 -5.81
C LEU A 75 6.71 9.89 -4.71
N LEU A 76 7.11 9.24 -3.61
CA LEU A 76 7.82 9.88 -2.51
C LEU A 76 9.33 9.91 -2.72
N VAL A 77 9.90 8.92 -3.42
CA VAL A 77 11.34 8.82 -3.72
C VAL A 77 11.75 9.78 -4.82
N GLU A 78 10.93 9.90 -5.87
CA GLU A 78 11.25 10.73 -7.03
C GLU A 78 10.49 12.07 -6.92
N PRO A 79 11.15 13.18 -6.53
CA PRO A 79 10.50 14.48 -6.56
C PRO A 79 10.18 14.81 -8.02
N LEU A 80 8.89 15.03 -8.32
CA LEU A 80 8.33 15.39 -9.63
C LEU A 80 8.88 16.69 -10.27
N GLY A 81 10.06 17.16 -9.88
CA GLY A 81 10.59 18.47 -10.26
C GLY A 81 12.08 18.63 -10.05
N LYS A 82 12.89 17.71 -10.56
CA LYS A 82 14.20 18.06 -11.11
C LYS A 82 14.25 17.68 -12.58
#